data_AF-A0A829QRM8-F1
#
_entry.id   AF-A0A829QRM8-F1
#
_cell.length_a   1.000
_cell.length_b   1.000
_cell.length_c   1.000
_cell.angle_alpha   90.00
_cell.angle_beta   90.00
_cell.angle_gamma   90.00
#
_symmetry.space_group_name_H-M   'P 1'
#
loop_
_entity.id
_entity.type
_entity.pdbx_description
1 polymer ?
#
loop_
_entity_poly.entity_id
_entity_poly.type
_entity_poly.pdbx_seq_one_letter_code
_entity_poly.pdbx_strand_id
1 'polypeptide(L)'
;MGMTLAELQEWPPHIKALADAASKRGDASQQAADKVQAIVDMSTWQGDAGEAARDAMKRSAARFDNAGFEALYVAMHANKAYGESQTLADDIGAFLAYAAAPPKVDINPKTNAVTPPDISGLNKEQLQKVIDKLKDLQQRVTGLVARGEMLDDSLARVLDEGTGGHTMAQKQIAEGTPEQAERDVHDVLAGTATEEQKARVQAASILSPEQIADRDAGRPVQLTRPQQQVLGQLQAQMNGMSVEDIHRAEQRLGNNKSIIGNALQMMGSNQYGYAKTELRPGAQGSTTELTTGGYDKLPTSVQEALNDKSPGFSYVSQGPGQGTAPITQGSTLGNLDRLSDVIKDGDPGFQNGTELDRRLMQRGADILHFENQNHDSHEGAADSTIQNIFSSAGRDHIVDHDMMVNPEGKRNDQFLGDLTHHQFTDGGKAAGSLMSWTHDSAHVGPGVSADQAKLSGETAHAYASYVADHKELNALPANDNQGLGQGTKTLGQLSPELVKGMAWGPGAIHSRHRWRRSRDIRQHSRFRQCFGYR
;
A
#
# COMPACT_ATOMS: atom_id res chain seq x y z
N MET A 1 29.24 -18.22 16.35
CA MET A 1 30.21 -18.77 15.38
C MET A 1 29.74 -18.30 14.02
N GLY A 2 30.58 -17.56 13.28
CA GLY A 2 30.21 -17.04 11.95
C GLY A 2 30.41 -18.11 10.87
N MET A 3 29.73 -17.92 9.75
CA MET A 3 29.71 -18.84 8.61
C MET A 3 31.08 -18.96 7.92
N THR A 4 31.46 -20.16 7.48
CA THR A 4 32.77 -20.42 6.86
C THR A 4 32.70 -20.47 5.34
N LEU A 5 33.81 -20.13 4.66
CA LEU A 5 33.91 -20.24 3.20
C LEU A 5 33.69 -21.67 2.71
N ALA A 6 34.12 -22.67 3.48
CA ALA A 6 33.90 -24.08 3.16
C ALA A 6 32.40 -24.45 3.17
N GLU A 7 31.65 -24.01 4.18
CA GLU A 7 30.20 -24.25 4.25
C GLU A 7 29.46 -23.62 3.06
N LEU A 8 29.83 -22.38 2.71
CA LEU A 8 29.22 -21.66 1.58
C LEU A 8 29.45 -22.35 0.22
N GLN A 9 30.57 -23.04 0.05
CA GLN A 9 30.86 -23.81 -1.17
C GLN A 9 30.02 -25.10 -1.28
N GLU A 10 29.53 -25.63 -0.15
CA GLU A 10 28.73 -26.86 -0.10
C GLU A 10 27.22 -26.59 -0.24
N TRP A 11 26.77 -25.35 -0.14
CA TRP A 11 25.35 -24.97 -0.18
C TRP A 11 24.60 -25.25 -1.49
N PRO A 12 25.16 -25.02 -2.69
CA PRO A 12 24.40 -25.15 -3.93
C PRO A 12 23.62 -26.48 -4.09
N PRO A 13 24.21 -27.67 -3.87
CA PRO A 13 23.46 -28.93 -3.97
C PRO A 13 22.33 -29.05 -2.93
N HIS A 14 22.49 -28.50 -1.73
CA HIS A 14 21.47 -28.55 -0.67
C HIS A 14 20.27 -27.64 -0.99
N ILE A 15 20.53 -26.41 -1.44
CA ILE A 15 19.49 -25.46 -1.83
C ILE A 15 18.73 -25.99 -3.06
N LYS A 16 19.44 -26.63 -4.01
CA LYS A 16 18.80 -27.28 -5.16
C LYS A 16 17.89 -28.44 -4.74
N ALA A 17 18.34 -29.28 -3.82
CA ALA A 17 17.53 -30.39 -3.30
C ALA A 17 16.27 -29.90 -2.59
N LEU A 18 16.38 -28.79 -1.83
CA LEU A 18 15.23 -28.12 -1.22
C LEU A 18 14.24 -27.62 -2.27
N ALA A 19 14.73 -26.91 -3.29
CA ALA A 19 13.88 -26.42 -4.39
C ALA A 19 13.13 -27.56 -5.08
N ASP A 20 13.82 -28.66 -5.39
CA ASP A 20 13.21 -29.83 -6.03
C ASP A 20 12.17 -30.54 -5.14
N ALA A 21 12.44 -30.64 -3.84
CA ALA A 21 11.51 -31.20 -2.88
C ALA A 21 10.25 -30.34 -2.73
N ALA A 22 10.43 -29.02 -2.67
CA ALA A 22 9.34 -28.05 -2.58
C ALA A 22 8.47 -28.07 -3.85
N SER A 23 9.06 -28.08 -5.05
CA SER A 23 8.32 -28.24 -6.30
C SER A 23 7.50 -29.54 -6.32
N LYS A 24 8.12 -30.67 -5.97
CA LYS A 24 7.42 -31.96 -5.93
C LYS A 24 6.26 -31.97 -4.93
N ARG A 25 6.42 -31.33 -3.76
CA ARG A 25 5.35 -31.17 -2.78
C ARG A 25 4.22 -30.29 -3.33
N GLY A 26 4.56 -29.21 -4.04
CA GLY A 26 3.62 -28.33 -4.72
C GLY A 26 2.74 -29.10 -5.70
N ASP A 27 3.39 -29.80 -6.64
CA ASP A 27 2.72 -30.60 -7.67
C ASP A 27 1.84 -31.70 -7.07
N ALA A 28 2.34 -32.40 -6.04
CA ALA A 28 1.58 -33.46 -5.38
C ALA A 28 0.34 -32.92 -4.63
N SER A 29 0.43 -31.72 -4.07
CA SER A 29 -0.69 -31.09 -3.36
C SER A 29 -1.75 -30.61 -4.33
N GLN A 30 -1.37 -29.99 -5.46
CA GLN A 30 -2.31 -29.65 -6.54
C GLN A 30 -3.02 -30.90 -7.10
N GLN A 31 -2.27 -31.98 -7.36
CA GLN A 31 -2.88 -33.24 -7.79
C GLN A 31 -3.85 -33.85 -6.75
N ALA A 32 -3.59 -33.63 -5.46
CA ALA A 32 -4.50 -34.05 -4.40
C ALA A 32 -5.77 -33.20 -4.39
N ALA A 33 -5.65 -31.89 -4.56
CA ALA A 33 -6.79 -30.98 -4.68
C ALA A 33 -7.69 -31.35 -5.87
N ASP A 34 -7.10 -31.54 -7.05
CA ASP A 34 -7.81 -31.96 -8.27
C ASP A 34 -8.59 -33.26 -8.06
N LYS A 35 -7.97 -34.26 -7.41
CA LYS A 35 -8.62 -35.54 -7.12
C LYS A 35 -9.76 -35.40 -6.13
N VAL A 36 -9.60 -34.59 -5.08
CA VAL A 36 -10.67 -34.33 -4.11
C VAL A 36 -11.82 -33.58 -4.79
N GLN A 37 -11.52 -32.60 -5.64
CA GLN A 37 -12.54 -31.87 -6.40
C GLN A 37 -13.28 -32.78 -7.37
N ALA A 38 -12.57 -33.67 -8.08
CA ALA A 38 -13.21 -34.67 -8.95
C ALA A 38 -14.15 -35.61 -8.16
N ILE A 39 -13.79 -36.01 -6.94
CA ILE A 39 -14.67 -36.80 -6.06
C ILE A 39 -15.92 -36.01 -5.66
N VAL A 40 -15.78 -34.70 -5.38
CA VAL A 40 -16.92 -33.81 -5.10
C VAL A 40 -17.87 -33.75 -6.28
N ASP A 41 -17.32 -33.54 -7.49
CA ASP A 41 -18.10 -33.35 -8.71
C ASP A 41 -18.83 -34.64 -9.14
N MET A 42 -18.25 -35.81 -8.85
CA MET A 42 -18.86 -37.12 -9.11
C MET A 42 -19.88 -37.55 -8.04
N SER A 43 -19.96 -36.85 -6.89
CA SER A 43 -20.80 -37.27 -5.77
C SER A 43 -22.29 -37.01 -6.02
N THR A 44 -23.06 -38.10 -6.14
CA THR A 44 -24.52 -38.07 -6.37
C THR A 44 -25.37 -38.07 -5.10
N TRP A 45 -24.75 -38.07 -3.91
CA TRP A 45 -25.47 -38.19 -2.63
C TRP A 45 -26.24 -36.90 -2.30
N GLN A 46 -27.57 -36.98 -2.19
CA GLN A 46 -28.46 -35.85 -1.92
C GLN A 46 -28.88 -35.77 -0.45
N GLY A 47 -29.34 -34.60 -0.01
CA GLY A 47 -29.73 -34.30 1.37
C GLY A 47 -28.61 -33.67 2.21
N ASP A 48 -28.98 -33.15 3.39
CA ASP A 48 -28.12 -32.32 4.25
C ASP A 48 -26.76 -32.96 4.59
N ALA A 49 -26.74 -34.28 4.82
CA ALA A 49 -25.50 -35.02 5.08
C ALA A 49 -24.57 -35.08 3.86
N GLY A 50 -25.15 -35.20 2.65
CA GLY A 50 -24.40 -35.20 1.39
C GLY A 50 -23.85 -33.81 1.04
N GLU A 51 -24.60 -32.75 1.34
CA GLU A 51 -24.12 -31.37 1.21
C GLU A 51 -22.98 -31.06 2.18
N ALA A 52 -23.12 -31.42 3.46
CA ALA A 52 -22.06 -31.26 4.46
C ALA A 52 -20.77 -32.01 4.08
N ALA A 53 -20.91 -33.22 3.52
CA ALA A 53 -19.76 -34.00 3.04
C ALA A 53 -19.07 -33.35 1.83
N ARG A 54 -19.84 -32.86 0.83
CA ARG A 54 -19.28 -32.12 -0.32
C ARG A 54 -18.58 -30.84 0.12
N ASP A 55 -19.17 -30.11 1.06
CA ASP A 55 -18.61 -28.89 1.61
C ASP A 55 -17.29 -29.14 2.38
N ALA A 56 -17.23 -30.22 3.17
CA ALA A 56 -15.99 -30.66 3.82
C ALA A 56 -14.89 -31.09 2.83
N MET A 57 -15.28 -31.76 1.74
CA MET A 57 -14.34 -32.15 0.69
C MET A 57 -13.85 -30.94 -0.13
N LYS A 58 -14.72 -29.96 -0.45
CA LYS A 58 -14.30 -28.69 -1.08
C LYS A 58 -13.30 -27.93 -0.21
N ARG A 59 -13.53 -27.87 1.12
CA ARG A 59 -12.54 -27.32 2.07
C ARG A 59 -11.22 -28.07 2.04
N SER A 60 -11.25 -29.38 1.86
CA SER A 60 -10.04 -30.21 1.80
C SER A 60 -9.28 -29.99 0.50
N ALA A 61 -9.97 -29.87 -0.64
CA ALA A 61 -9.37 -29.49 -1.92
C ALA A 61 -8.67 -28.12 -1.82
N ALA A 62 -9.36 -27.10 -1.30
CA ALA A 62 -8.80 -25.77 -1.13
C ALA A 62 -7.56 -25.74 -0.21
N ARG A 63 -7.52 -26.59 0.84
CA ARG A 63 -6.32 -26.74 1.70
C ARG A 63 -5.14 -27.33 0.94
N PHE A 64 -5.40 -28.31 0.06
CA PHE A 64 -4.36 -28.90 -0.78
C PHE A 64 -3.87 -27.91 -1.84
N ASP A 65 -4.74 -27.08 -2.41
CA ASP A 65 -4.34 -25.99 -3.32
C ASP A 65 -3.43 -24.97 -2.63
N ASN A 66 -3.82 -24.49 -1.45
CA ASN A 66 -3.03 -23.54 -0.68
C ASN A 66 -1.66 -24.11 -0.30
N ALA A 67 -1.61 -25.34 0.21
CA ALA A 67 -0.35 -26.03 0.50
C ALA A 67 0.50 -26.24 -0.76
N GLY A 68 -0.14 -26.37 -1.92
CA GLY A 68 0.50 -26.42 -3.23
C GLY A 68 1.18 -25.10 -3.59
N PHE A 69 0.46 -23.98 -3.47
CA PHE A 69 0.99 -22.64 -3.74
C PHE A 69 2.13 -22.25 -2.80
N GLU A 70 2.00 -22.51 -1.49
CA GLU A 70 3.06 -22.26 -0.50
C GLU A 70 4.34 -23.03 -0.86
N ALA A 71 4.21 -24.31 -1.22
CA ALA A 71 5.35 -25.13 -1.62
C ALA A 71 6.00 -24.66 -2.93
N LEU A 72 5.21 -24.19 -3.90
CA LEU A 72 5.73 -23.60 -5.14
C LEU A 72 6.41 -22.25 -4.90
N TYR A 73 5.93 -21.45 -3.94
CA TYR A 73 6.58 -20.22 -3.50
C TYR A 73 7.97 -20.52 -2.93
N VAL A 74 8.08 -21.47 -1.99
CA VAL A 74 9.40 -21.94 -1.49
C VAL A 74 10.29 -22.39 -2.65
N ALA A 75 9.74 -23.15 -3.60
CA ALA A 75 10.52 -23.66 -4.71
C ALA A 75 11.07 -22.56 -5.61
N MET A 76 10.27 -21.54 -5.93
CA MET A 76 10.69 -20.41 -6.77
C MET A 76 11.83 -19.63 -6.10
N HIS A 77 11.68 -19.33 -4.81
CA HIS A 77 12.66 -18.57 -4.06
C HIS A 77 13.93 -19.40 -3.76
N ALA A 78 13.81 -20.69 -3.48
CA ALA A 78 14.94 -21.61 -3.36
C ALA A 78 15.71 -21.75 -4.69
N ASN A 79 15.02 -21.74 -5.84
CA ASN A 79 15.68 -21.72 -7.16
C ASN A 79 16.46 -20.42 -7.40
N LYS A 80 15.95 -19.28 -6.94
CA LYS A 80 16.70 -18.01 -6.97
C LYS A 80 17.93 -18.08 -6.07
N ALA A 81 17.75 -18.51 -4.82
CA ALA A 81 18.84 -18.70 -3.86
C ALA A 81 19.89 -19.69 -4.35
N TYR A 82 19.48 -20.71 -5.10
CA TYR A 82 20.39 -21.64 -5.76
C TYR A 82 21.32 -20.93 -6.76
N GLY A 83 20.78 -20.10 -7.66
CA GLY A 83 21.61 -19.33 -8.61
C GLY A 83 22.57 -18.35 -7.92
N GLU A 84 22.11 -17.71 -6.85
CA GLU A 84 22.95 -16.82 -6.01
C GLU A 84 24.04 -17.60 -5.28
N SER A 85 23.74 -18.80 -4.75
CA SER A 85 24.71 -19.68 -4.10
C SER A 85 25.78 -20.21 -5.06
N GLN A 86 25.43 -20.49 -6.32
CA GLN A 86 26.39 -20.90 -7.34
C GLN A 86 27.37 -19.76 -7.64
N THR A 87 26.84 -18.56 -7.85
CA THR A 87 27.66 -17.36 -8.08
C THR A 87 28.58 -17.09 -6.89
N LEU A 88 28.08 -17.25 -5.66
CA LEU A 88 28.87 -17.10 -4.44
C LEU A 88 29.97 -18.16 -4.35
N ALA A 89 29.68 -19.43 -4.64
CA ALA A 89 30.66 -20.50 -4.63
C ALA A 89 31.78 -20.28 -5.68
N ASP A 90 31.42 -19.81 -6.88
CA ASP A 90 32.36 -19.44 -7.94
C ASP A 90 33.25 -18.27 -7.51
N ASP A 91 32.67 -17.23 -6.91
CA ASP A 91 33.40 -16.07 -6.37
C ASP A 91 34.37 -16.49 -5.25
N ILE A 92 33.97 -17.42 -4.37
CA ILE A 92 34.85 -18.00 -3.34
C ILE A 92 35.99 -18.79 -4.00
N GLY A 93 35.71 -19.57 -5.05
CA GLY A 93 36.72 -20.28 -5.82
C GLY A 93 37.75 -19.34 -6.45
N ALA A 94 37.29 -18.27 -7.10
CA ALA A 94 38.13 -17.23 -7.68
C ALA A 94 38.95 -16.49 -6.61
N PHE A 95 38.36 -16.23 -5.44
CA PHE A 95 39.03 -15.63 -4.29
C PHE A 95 40.16 -16.51 -3.76
N LEU A 96 39.94 -17.81 -3.58
CA LEU A 96 40.97 -18.76 -3.15
C LEU A 96 42.09 -18.90 -4.19
N ALA A 97 41.76 -18.88 -5.49
CA ALA A 97 42.75 -18.89 -6.57
C ALA A 97 43.59 -17.60 -6.56
N TYR A 98 42.97 -16.43 -6.33
CA TYR A 98 43.67 -15.16 -6.19
C TYR A 98 44.61 -15.14 -4.97
N ALA A 99 44.18 -15.72 -3.85
CA ALA A 99 45.01 -15.89 -2.66
C ALA A 99 46.24 -16.77 -2.94
N ALA A 100 46.06 -17.88 -3.66
CA ALA A 100 47.12 -18.82 -4.02
C ALA A 100 48.12 -18.26 -5.06
N ALA A 101 47.73 -17.28 -5.87
CA ALA A 101 48.60 -16.64 -6.85
C ALA A 101 49.76 -15.87 -6.16
N PRO A 102 50.96 -15.77 -6.76
CA PRO A 102 52.05 -14.97 -6.19
C PRO A 102 51.68 -13.48 -6.03
N PRO A 103 52.00 -12.81 -4.89
CA PRO A 103 52.54 -13.37 -3.66
C PRO A 103 51.50 -14.22 -2.94
N LYS A 104 51.85 -15.47 -2.63
CA LYS A 104 50.93 -16.47 -2.07
C LYS A 104 50.48 -16.01 -0.68
N VAL A 105 49.20 -16.07 -0.40
CA VAL A 105 48.62 -15.89 0.93
C VAL A 105 47.77 -17.11 1.23
N ASP A 106 48.05 -17.80 2.33
CA ASP A 106 47.31 -19.00 2.71
C ASP A 106 46.04 -18.61 3.46
N ILE A 107 44.88 -19.05 2.96
CA ILE A 107 43.57 -18.84 3.59
C ILE A 107 43.02 -20.20 3.98
N ASN A 108 42.65 -20.37 5.25
CA ASN A 108 41.98 -21.58 5.72
C ASN A 108 40.45 -21.43 5.54
N PRO A 109 39.82 -22.16 4.59
CA PRO A 109 38.38 -22.01 4.31
C PRO A 109 37.48 -22.49 5.44
N LYS A 110 37.99 -23.29 6.38
CA LYS A 110 37.23 -23.83 7.53
C LYS A 110 37.22 -22.88 8.73
N THR A 111 38.11 -21.91 8.77
CA THR A 111 38.22 -20.96 9.89
C THR A 111 38.24 -19.51 9.43
N ASN A 112 38.13 -19.28 8.12
CA ASN A 112 38.30 -17.98 7.44
C ASN A 112 39.60 -17.25 7.82
N ALA A 113 40.59 -17.97 8.36
CA ALA A 113 41.81 -17.37 8.87
C ALA A 113 42.80 -17.14 7.73
N VAL A 114 43.35 -15.92 7.67
CA VAL A 114 44.40 -15.53 6.73
C VAL A 114 45.75 -15.70 7.42
N THR A 115 46.58 -16.60 6.91
CA THR A 115 47.96 -16.78 7.38
C THR A 115 48.88 -15.86 6.57
N PRO A 116 49.60 -14.92 7.21
CA PRO A 116 50.53 -14.05 6.51
C PRO A 116 51.63 -14.87 5.82
N PRO A 117 52.06 -14.50 4.61
CA PRO A 117 53.20 -15.13 3.97
C PRO A 117 54.50 -14.83 4.73
N ASP A 118 55.50 -15.68 4.52
CA ASP A 118 56.86 -15.41 4.98
C ASP A 118 57.39 -14.14 4.29
N ILE A 119 57.73 -13.15 5.11
CA ILE A 119 58.23 -11.84 4.69
C ILE A 119 59.76 -11.75 4.74
N SER A 120 60.45 -12.84 5.13
CA SER A 120 61.90 -12.84 5.23
C SER A 120 62.56 -12.70 3.84
N GLY A 121 63.42 -11.67 3.70
CA GLY A 121 64.15 -11.40 2.46
C GLY A 121 63.43 -10.56 1.38
N LEU A 122 62.22 -10.04 1.65
CA LEU A 122 61.49 -9.17 0.71
C LEU A 122 62.00 -7.72 0.74
N ASN A 123 62.08 -7.07 -0.43
CA ASN A 123 62.38 -5.64 -0.51
C ASN A 123 61.13 -4.77 -0.17
N LYS A 124 61.31 -3.46 0.03
CA LYS A 124 60.21 -2.55 0.42
C LYS A 124 59.00 -2.58 -0.53
N GLU A 125 59.25 -2.74 -1.83
CA GLU A 125 58.22 -2.76 -2.87
C GLU A 125 57.41 -4.07 -2.86
N GLN A 126 58.08 -5.19 -2.62
CA GLN A 126 57.44 -6.51 -2.47
C GLN A 126 56.63 -6.60 -1.17
N LEU A 127 57.16 -6.02 -0.09
CA LEU A 127 56.44 -5.94 1.19
C LEU A 127 55.15 -5.13 1.06
N GLN A 128 55.17 -4.01 0.35
CA GLN A 128 53.95 -3.22 0.10
C GLN A 128 52.91 -3.99 -0.70
N LYS A 129 53.32 -4.72 -1.75
CA LYS A 129 52.40 -5.59 -2.53
C LYS A 129 51.75 -6.68 -1.68
N VAL A 130 52.47 -7.25 -0.72
CA VAL A 130 51.93 -8.23 0.24
C VAL A 130 50.92 -7.57 1.18
N ILE A 131 51.22 -6.39 1.71
CA ILE A 131 50.31 -5.64 2.59
C ILE A 131 49.01 -5.27 1.86
N ASP A 132 49.10 -4.77 0.63
CA ASP A 132 47.93 -4.38 -0.16
C ASP A 132 47.07 -5.60 -0.50
N LYS A 133 47.71 -6.72 -0.86
CA LYS A 133 47.00 -7.99 -1.10
C LYS A 133 46.34 -8.53 0.17
N LEU A 134 46.99 -8.46 1.34
CA LEU A 134 46.39 -8.89 2.61
C LEU A 134 45.15 -8.05 2.96
N LYS A 135 45.21 -6.73 2.75
CA LYS A 135 44.05 -5.84 2.96
C LYS A 135 42.89 -6.15 2.01
N ASP A 136 43.19 -6.32 0.72
CA ASP A 136 42.19 -6.68 -0.29
C ASP A 136 41.55 -8.04 0.02
N LEU A 137 42.35 -9.04 0.42
CA LEU A 137 41.84 -10.35 0.82
C LEU A 137 40.97 -10.30 2.09
N GLN A 138 41.35 -9.50 3.10
CA GLN A 138 40.56 -9.30 4.32
C GLN A 138 39.21 -8.61 4.05
N GLN A 139 39.18 -7.62 3.16
CA GLN A 139 37.94 -6.96 2.76
C GLN A 139 37.04 -7.92 1.97
N ARG A 140 37.61 -8.67 1.03
CA ARG A 140 36.85 -9.62 0.20
C ARG A 140 36.29 -10.78 1.02
N VAL A 141 37.05 -11.38 1.96
CA VAL A 141 36.51 -12.46 2.80
C VAL A 141 35.32 -11.99 3.65
N THR A 142 35.38 -10.77 4.19
CA THR A 142 34.26 -10.18 4.96
C THR A 142 33.04 -9.99 4.07
N GLY A 143 33.22 -9.50 2.84
CA GLY A 143 32.12 -9.36 1.87
C GLY A 143 31.53 -10.69 1.42
N LEU A 144 32.35 -11.73 1.25
CA LEU A 144 31.89 -13.07 0.89
C LEU A 144 31.04 -13.70 1.99
N VAL A 145 31.48 -13.60 3.25
CA VAL A 145 30.74 -14.11 4.41
C VAL A 145 29.44 -13.35 4.61
N ALA A 146 29.44 -12.01 4.51
CA ALA A 146 28.23 -11.20 4.63
C ALA A 146 27.20 -11.53 3.53
N ARG A 147 27.63 -11.78 2.29
CA ARG A 147 26.73 -12.26 1.21
C ARG A 147 26.16 -13.64 1.52
N GLY A 148 26.93 -14.51 2.16
CA GLY A 148 26.46 -15.81 2.66
C GLY A 148 25.38 -15.67 3.74
N GLU A 149 25.62 -14.83 4.75
CA GLU A 149 24.66 -14.56 5.83
C GLU A 149 23.34 -13.96 5.29
N MET A 150 23.41 -13.00 4.37
CA MET A 150 22.22 -12.43 3.73
C MET A 150 21.42 -13.47 2.92
N LEU A 151 22.11 -14.42 2.29
CA LEU A 151 21.47 -15.50 1.54
C LEU A 151 20.76 -16.50 2.48
N ASP A 152 21.37 -16.80 3.63
CA ASP A 152 20.77 -17.64 4.68
C ASP A 152 19.52 -16.98 5.27
N ASP A 153 19.61 -15.71 5.67
CA ASP A 153 18.48 -14.95 6.23
C ASP A 153 17.30 -14.88 5.25
N SER A 154 17.59 -14.67 3.97
CA SER A 154 16.61 -14.66 2.89
C SER A 154 15.93 -16.03 2.73
N LEU A 155 16.72 -17.11 2.75
CA LEU A 155 16.20 -18.47 2.64
C LEU A 155 15.39 -18.89 3.88
N ALA A 156 15.84 -18.50 5.08
CA ALA A 156 15.15 -18.75 6.34
C ALA A 156 13.79 -18.04 6.37
N ARG A 157 13.73 -16.78 5.93
CA ARG A 157 12.47 -16.04 5.80
C ARG A 157 11.51 -16.72 4.81
N VAL A 158 11.99 -17.12 3.64
CA VAL A 158 11.19 -17.83 2.63
C VAL A 158 10.68 -19.18 3.16
N LEU A 159 11.49 -19.90 3.92
CA LEU A 159 11.10 -21.16 4.55
C LEU A 159 10.07 -20.96 5.65
N ASP A 160 10.20 -19.88 6.43
CA ASP A 160 9.19 -19.48 7.40
C ASP A 160 7.89 -19.16 6.67
N GLU A 161 7.90 -18.22 5.72
CA GLU A 161 6.73 -17.82 4.92
C GLU A 161 6.07 -18.99 4.18
N GLY A 162 6.86 -19.84 3.54
CA GLY A 162 6.36 -20.96 2.73
C GLY A 162 6.08 -22.26 3.48
N THR A 163 6.30 -22.29 4.81
CA THR A 163 5.74 -23.31 5.71
C THR A 163 4.53 -22.78 6.50
N GLY A 164 4.06 -21.57 6.18
CA GLY A 164 3.01 -20.88 6.94
C GLY A 164 3.51 -20.34 8.30
N GLY A 165 4.83 -20.26 8.50
CA GLY A 165 5.49 -19.80 9.71
C GLY A 165 5.58 -20.87 10.80
N HIS A 166 5.90 -22.13 10.42
CA HIS A 166 5.71 -23.28 11.30
C HIS A 166 6.93 -24.21 11.36
N THR A 167 7.92 -23.88 12.19
CA THR A 167 8.78 -24.93 12.77
C THR A 167 8.00 -25.66 13.88
N MET A 168 8.30 -26.94 14.11
CA MET A 168 7.54 -27.90 14.94
C MET A 168 7.26 -27.46 16.41
N ALA A 169 7.86 -26.38 16.90
CA ALA A 169 7.52 -25.74 18.18
C ALA A 169 6.22 -24.91 18.11
N GLN A 170 5.82 -24.44 16.92
CA GLN A 170 4.60 -23.65 16.66
C GLN A 170 3.38 -24.50 16.35
N LYS A 171 3.45 -25.84 16.42
CA LYS A 171 2.24 -26.68 16.33
C LYS A 171 1.29 -26.50 17.53
N GLN A 172 1.72 -25.82 18.58
CA GLN A 172 0.86 -25.29 19.65
C GLN A 172 0.39 -23.83 19.42
N ILE A 173 0.86 -23.18 18.35
CA ILE A 173 0.61 -21.76 18.00
C ILE A 173 -0.20 -21.64 16.68
N ALA A 174 -0.46 -22.74 15.96
CA ALA A 174 -1.03 -22.77 14.60
C ALA A 174 -2.56 -22.70 14.49
N GLU A 175 -3.28 -22.16 15.47
CA GLU A 175 -4.59 -21.56 15.27
C GLU A 175 -4.61 -20.33 16.16
N GLY A 176 -4.50 -19.11 15.59
CA GLY A 176 -4.76 -17.90 16.36
C GLY A 176 -6.20 -18.00 16.86
N THR A 177 -6.39 -18.45 18.09
CA THR A 177 -7.72 -18.71 18.61
C THR A 177 -8.45 -17.37 18.75
N PRO A 178 -9.79 -17.34 18.67
CA PRO A 178 -10.54 -16.11 18.90
C PRO A 178 -10.15 -15.39 20.20
N GLU A 179 -9.77 -16.14 21.24
CA GLU A 179 -9.20 -15.62 22.50
C GLU A 179 -7.88 -14.88 22.29
N GLN A 180 -6.98 -15.44 21.47
CA GLN A 180 -5.67 -14.84 21.23
C GLN A 180 -5.80 -13.54 20.45
N ALA A 181 -6.62 -13.53 19.40
CA ALA A 181 -6.89 -12.32 18.62
C ALA A 181 -7.52 -11.23 19.49
N GLU A 182 -8.45 -11.59 20.38
CA GLU A 182 -9.09 -10.65 21.31
C GLU A 182 -8.07 -9.99 22.24
N ARG A 183 -7.21 -10.80 22.87
CA ARG A 183 -6.17 -10.31 23.79
C ARG A 183 -5.11 -9.47 23.09
N ASP A 184 -4.64 -9.94 21.94
CA ASP A 184 -3.60 -9.22 21.19
C ASP A 184 -4.10 -7.85 20.75
N VAL A 185 -5.32 -7.77 20.22
CA VAL A 185 -5.94 -6.49 19.84
C VAL A 185 -6.19 -5.61 21.06
N HIS A 186 -6.69 -6.17 22.16
CA HIS A 186 -6.91 -5.44 23.40
C HIS A 186 -5.63 -4.77 23.88
N ASP A 187 -4.54 -5.52 23.98
CA ASP A 187 -3.28 -5.00 24.47
C ASP A 187 -2.65 -4.01 23.49
N VAL A 188 -2.86 -4.19 22.18
CA VAL A 188 -2.41 -3.26 21.13
C VAL A 188 -3.14 -1.91 21.27
N LEU A 189 -4.47 -1.92 21.37
CA LEU A 189 -5.26 -0.70 21.54
C LEU A 189 -5.01 -0.01 22.89
N ALA A 190 -4.76 -0.78 23.95
CA ALA A 190 -4.40 -0.27 25.26
C ALA A 190 -2.97 0.31 25.33
N GLY A 191 -2.11 -0.04 24.37
CA GLY A 191 -0.69 0.33 24.37
C GLY A 191 0.16 -0.49 25.35
N THR A 192 -0.33 -1.65 25.78
CA THR A 192 0.33 -2.57 26.72
C THR A 192 0.86 -3.84 26.04
N ALA A 193 0.66 -3.98 24.73
CA ALA A 193 1.09 -5.15 23.97
C ALA A 193 2.60 -5.38 23.99
N THR A 194 2.98 -6.66 24.09
CA THR A 194 4.36 -7.10 23.82
C THR A 194 4.68 -6.97 22.33
N GLU A 195 5.96 -7.00 21.98
CA GLU A 195 6.40 -6.92 20.58
C GLU A 195 5.86 -8.10 19.74
N GLU A 196 5.71 -9.28 20.34
CA GLU A 196 5.10 -10.44 19.67
C GLU A 196 3.61 -10.24 19.41
N GLN A 197 2.88 -9.61 20.34
CA GLN A 197 1.46 -9.28 20.16
C GLN A 197 1.29 -8.24 19.04
N LYS A 198 2.10 -7.18 19.06
CA LYS A 198 2.14 -6.17 17.99
C LYS A 198 2.47 -6.79 16.63
N ALA A 199 3.48 -7.67 16.58
CA ALA A 199 3.87 -8.34 15.34
C ALA A 199 2.74 -9.20 14.76
N ARG A 200 1.97 -9.91 15.59
CA ARG A 200 0.81 -10.70 15.14
C ARG A 200 -0.31 -9.81 14.58
N VAL A 201 -0.64 -8.72 15.27
CA VAL A 201 -1.66 -7.77 14.79
C VAL A 201 -1.19 -7.03 13.53
N GLN A 202 0.10 -6.67 13.46
CA GLN A 202 0.71 -6.06 12.27
C GLN A 202 0.68 -7.01 11.06
N ALA A 203 1.08 -8.28 11.23
CA ALA A 203 1.03 -9.27 10.16
C ALA A 203 -0.40 -9.49 9.65
N ALA A 204 -1.39 -9.42 10.55
CA ALA A 204 -2.79 -9.48 10.19
C ALA A 204 -3.33 -8.20 9.51
N SER A 205 -2.56 -7.10 9.52
CA SER A 205 -2.92 -5.81 8.94
C SER A 205 -2.19 -5.52 7.60
N ILE A 206 -1.49 -6.51 7.06
CA ILE A 206 -0.77 -6.45 5.77
C ILE A 206 -1.39 -7.50 4.84
N LEU A 207 -1.44 -7.21 3.53
CA LEU A 207 -1.93 -8.12 2.49
C LEU A 207 -0.79 -8.83 1.76
N SER A 208 -1.02 -10.08 1.37
CA SER A 208 -0.12 -10.81 0.46
C SER A 208 -0.18 -10.23 -0.97
N PRO A 209 0.81 -10.52 -1.83
CA PRO A 209 0.79 -10.09 -3.23
C PRO A 209 -0.48 -10.52 -3.99
N GLU A 210 -1.01 -11.72 -3.71
CA GLU A 210 -2.25 -12.23 -4.32
C GLU A 210 -3.46 -11.43 -3.82
N GLN A 211 -3.52 -11.14 -2.52
CA GLN A 211 -4.58 -10.32 -1.92
C GLN A 211 -4.57 -8.88 -2.48
N ILE A 212 -3.38 -8.32 -2.69
CA ILE A 212 -3.18 -7.03 -3.36
C ILE A 212 -3.69 -7.11 -4.81
N ALA A 213 -3.36 -8.17 -5.55
CA ALA A 213 -3.82 -8.33 -6.92
C ALA A 213 -5.35 -8.53 -7.03
N ASP A 214 -5.98 -9.18 -6.05
CA ASP A 214 -7.44 -9.28 -5.95
C ASP A 214 -8.08 -7.94 -5.66
N ARG A 215 -7.53 -7.19 -4.70
CA ARG A 215 -7.97 -5.83 -4.36
C ARG A 215 -7.90 -4.91 -5.59
N ASP A 216 -6.76 -4.85 -6.25
CA ASP A 216 -6.51 -3.96 -7.39
C ASP A 216 -7.39 -4.29 -8.61
N ALA A 217 -7.83 -5.55 -8.71
CA ALA A 217 -8.76 -6.01 -9.72
C ALA A 217 -10.24 -5.84 -9.32
N GLY A 218 -10.54 -5.22 -8.17
CA GLY A 218 -11.91 -5.05 -7.67
C GLY A 218 -12.58 -6.36 -7.23
N ARG A 219 -11.81 -7.44 -7.04
CA ARG A 219 -12.33 -8.74 -6.62
C ARG A 219 -12.43 -8.81 -5.08
N PRO A 220 -13.29 -9.70 -4.54
CA PRO A 220 -13.29 -9.98 -3.10
C PRO A 220 -11.92 -10.53 -2.66
N VAL A 221 -11.36 -9.93 -1.61
CA VAL A 221 -10.06 -10.32 -1.04
C VAL A 221 -10.26 -11.40 0.01
N GLN A 222 -9.62 -12.55 -0.19
CA GLN A 222 -9.68 -13.66 0.75
C GLN A 222 -8.65 -13.49 1.87
N LEU A 223 -9.08 -12.98 3.02
CA LEU A 223 -8.25 -12.88 4.21
C LEU A 223 -8.01 -14.26 4.84
N THR A 224 -6.80 -14.47 5.36
CA THR A 224 -6.46 -15.64 6.18
C THR A 224 -7.25 -15.63 7.49
N ARG A 225 -7.43 -16.79 8.14
CA ARG A 225 -8.14 -16.84 9.44
C ARG A 225 -7.59 -15.87 10.49
N PRO A 226 -6.26 -15.77 10.71
CA PRO A 226 -5.71 -14.78 11.65
C PRO A 226 -6.06 -13.34 11.28
N GLN A 227 -5.95 -12.97 9.99
CA GLN A 227 -6.37 -11.65 9.49
C GLN A 227 -7.86 -11.39 9.77
N GLN A 228 -8.72 -12.37 9.50
CA GLN A 228 -10.16 -12.27 9.75
C GLN A 228 -10.50 -12.07 11.23
N GLN A 229 -9.84 -12.82 12.13
CA GLN A 229 -10.07 -12.70 13.57
C GLN A 229 -9.59 -11.35 14.11
N VAL A 230 -8.37 -10.93 13.74
CA VAL A 230 -7.82 -9.64 14.18
C VAL A 230 -8.68 -8.48 13.67
N LEU A 231 -9.10 -8.49 12.40
CA LEU A 231 -9.94 -7.41 11.86
C LEU A 231 -11.31 -7.36 12.54
N GLY A 232 -11.94 -8.51 12.81
CA GLY A 232 -13.18 -8.58 13.58
C GLY A 232 -13.02 -8.10 15.03
N GLN A 233 -11.87 -8.33 15.64
CA GLN A 233 -11.55 -7.85 17.00
C GLN A 233 -11.28 -6.34 17.05
N LEU A 234 -10.52 -5.82 16.07
CA LEU A 234 -10.30 -4.39 15.90
C LEU A 234 -11.64 -3.67 15.75
N GLN A 235 -12.56 -4.23 14.96
CA GLN A 235 -13.90 -3.66 14.82
C GLN A 235 -14.64 -3.63 16.16
N ALA A 236 -14.73 -4.77 16.84
CA ALA A 236 -15.52 -4.89 18.07
C ALA A 236 -15.02 -3.97 19.19
N GLN A 237 -13.71 -3.87 19.34
CA GLN A 237 -13.08 -3.11 20.42
C GLN A 237 -13.02 -1.61 20.11
N MET A 238 -12.84 -1.23 18.85
CA MET A 238 -12.90 0.19 18.44
C MET A 238 -14.33 0.74 18.37
N ASN A 239 -15.35 -0.10 18.22
CA ASN A 239 -16.73 0.38 18.03
C ASN A 239 -17.24 1.29 19.17
N GLY A 240 -16.78 1.06 20.40
CA GLY A 240 -17.12 1.88 21.56
C GLY A 240 -16.18 3.07 21.83
N MET A 241 -15.13 3.24 21.03
CA MET A 241 -14.12 4.29 21.22
C MET A 241 -14.55 5.59 20.54
N SER A 242 -14.17 6.73 21.11
CA SER A 242 -14.27 8.02 20.43
C SER A 242 -13.21 8.14 19.32
N VAL A 243 -13.39 9.05 18.35
CA VAL A 243 -12.37 9.31 17.32
C VAL A 243 -11.04 9.77 17.96
N GLU A 244 -11.11 10.55 19.05
CA GLU A 244 -9.93 10.94 19.80
C GLU A 244 -9.20 9.73 20.42
N ASP A 245 -9.94 8.77 20.98
CA ASP A 245 -9.36 7.57 21.57
C ASP A 245 -8.76 6.64 20.50
N ILE A 246 -9.39 6.53 19.33
CA ILE A 246 -8.86 5.77 18.19
C ILE A 246 -7.53 6.37 17.74
N HIS A 247 -7.48 7.70 17.53
CA HIS A 247 -6.26 8.41 17.19
C HIS A 247 -5.19 8.27 18.30
N ARG A 248 -5.59 8.39 19.57
CA ARG A 248 -4.66 8.20 20.69
C ARG A 248 -4.09 6.79 20.74
N ALA A 249 -4.90 5.77 20.45
CA ALA A 249 -4.43 4.39 20.35
C ALA A 249 -3.44 4.24 19.20
N GLU A 250 -3.72 4.82 18.03
CA GLU A 250 -2.83 4.82 16.87
C GLU A 250 -1.47 5.46 17.20
N GLN A 251 -1.45 6.65 17.79
CA GLN A 251 -0.22 7.34 18.17
C GLN A 251 0.66 6.52 19.15
N ARG A 252 0.06 5.71 20.02
CA ARG A 252 0.80 4.84 20.95
C ARG A 252 1.52 3.69 20.24
N LEU A 253 1.13 3.33 19.01
CA LEU A 253 1.72 2.24 18.25
C LEU A 253 3.10 2.58 17.65
N GLY A 254 3.51 3.85 17.67
CA GLY A 254 4.85 4.27 17.26
C GLY A 254 5.13 3.92 15.79
N ASN A 255 5.95 2.91 15.51
CA ASN A 255 6.22 2.52 14.12
C ASN A 255 5.09 1.68 13.49
N ASN A 256 4.12 1.20 14.27
CA ASN A 256 3.01 0.34 13.82
C ASN A 256 1.67 1.10 13.71
N LYS A 257 1.71 2.42 13.55
CA LYS A 257 0.52 3.28 13.41
C LYS A 257 -0.42 2.85 12.28
N SER A 258 0.15 2.26 11.23
CA SER A 258 -0.59 1.80 10.06
C SER A 258 -1.62 0.72 10.36
N ILE A 259 -1.51 -0.02 11.48
CA ILE A 259 -2.50 -1.05 11.88
C ILE A 259 -3.92 -0.47 11.88
N ILE A 260 -4.11 0.66 12.56
CA ILE A 260 -5.45 1.23 12.75
C ILE A 260 -5.96 1.84 11.45
N GLY A 261 -5.13 2.58 10.73
CA GLY A 261 -5.47 3.12 9.40
C GLY A 261 -5.90 2.00 8.43
N ASN A 262 -5.08 0.94 8.29
CA ASN A 262 -5.37 -0.19 7.42
C ASN A 262 -6.66 -0.91 7.83
N ALA A 263 -6.88 -1.10 9.13
CA ALA A 263 -8.08 -1.75 9.63
C ALA A 263 -9.36 -0.95 9.34
N LEU A 264 -9.33 0.38 9.51
CA LEU A 264 -10.45 1.24 9.15
C LEU A 264 -10.73 1.20 7.65
N GLN A 265 -9.70 1.20 6.80
CA GLN A 265 -9.86 1.08 5.35
C GLN A 265 -10.47 -0.28 4.95
N MET A 266 -9.98 -1.38 5.51
CA MET A 266 -10.55 -2.71 5.27
C MET A 266 -12.00 -2.82 5.77
N MET A 267 -12.30 -2.26 6.95
CA MET A 267 -13.68 -2.24 7.49
C MET A 267 -14.61 -1.42 6.61
N GLY A 268 -14.14 -0.30 6.04
CA GLY A 268 -14.91 0.59 5.18
C GLY A 268 -15.09 0.09 3.74
N SER A 269 -14.48 -1.04 3.37
CA SER A 269 -14.56 -1.62 2.02
C SER A 269 -15.36 -2.92 2.00
N ASN A 270 -16.20 -3.08 0.98
CA ASN A 270 -16.98 -4.30 0.76
C ASN A 270 -16.14 -5.45 0.17
N GLN A 271 -14.86 -5.22 -0.12
CA GLN A 271 -13.96 -6.24 -0.69
C GLN A 271 -13.47 -7.24 0.36
N TYR A 272 -13.52 -6.88 1.65
CA TYR A 272 -12.95 -7.69 2.73
C TYR A 272 -14.04 -8.40 3.55
N GLY A 273 -13.90 -9.72 3.67
CA GLY A 273 -14.69 -10.54 4.59
C GLY A 273 -13.87 -10.92 5.82
N TYR A 274 -14.41 -10.73 7.02
CA TYR A 274 -13.73 -11.01 8.28
C TYR A 274 -14.66 -11.57 9.34
N ALA A 275 -14.08 -12.05 10.44
CA ALA A 275 -14.82 -12.76 11.47
C ALA A 275 -15.89 -11.87 12.08
N LYS A 276 -17.13 -12.36 12.12
CA LYS A 276 -18.19 -11.64 12.81
C LYS A 276 -17.95 -11.71 14.32
N THR A 277 -17.84 -10.55 14.95
CA THR A 277 -17.59 -10.40 16.39
C THR A 277 -18.69 -9.54 17.00
N GLU A 278 -19.18 -9.89 18.19
CA GLU A 278 -20.08 -9.00 18.91
C GLU A 278 -19.34 -7.69 19.26
N LEU A 279 -19.99 -6.55 19.08
CA LEU A 279 -19.38 -5.22 19.20
C LEU A 279 -19.20 -4.77 20.66
N ARG A 280 -18.52 -5.59 21.46
CA ARG A 280 -18.21 -5.32 22.87
C ARG A 280 -16.83 -5.92 23.23
N PRO A 281 -16.07 -5.26 24.12
CA PRO A 281 -14.82 -5.83 24.64
C PRO A 281 -15.03 -7.22 25.27
N GLY A 282 -14.06 -8.11 25.10
CA GLY A 282 -14.12 -9.49 25.60
C GLY A 282 -14.98 -10.46 24.78
N ALA A 283 -15.65 -10.00 23.71
CA ALA A 283 -16.32 -10.89 22.77
C ALA A 283 -15.31 -11.54 21.82
N GLN A 284 -15.50 -12.82 21.54
CA GLN A 284 -14.66 -13.58 20.63
C GLN A 284 -15.20 -13.54 19.21
N GLY A 285 -14.30 -13.57 18.23
CA GLY A 285 -14.68 -13.61 16.82
C GLY A 285 -15.22 -14.99 16.44
N SER A 286 -16.24 -15.01 15.59
CA SER A 286 -16.79 -16.25 15.06
C SER A 286 -15.76 -16.96 14.19
N THR A 287 -15.71 -18.29 14.29
CA THR A 287 -14.85 -19.15 13.44
C THR A 287 -15.57 -19.67 12.20
N THR A 288 -16.88 -19.42 12.09
CA THR A 288 -17.76 -19.93 11.04
C THR A 288 -18.57 -18.85 10.33
N GLU A 289 -18.84 -17.73 11.00
CA GLU A 289 -19.59 -16.60 10.43
C GLU A 289 -18.64 -15.47 10.05
N LEU A 290 -18.75 -15.02 8.80
CA LEU A 290 -18.07 -13.83 8.30
C LEU A 290 -19.05 -12.69 8.13
N THR A 291 -18.56 -11.48 8.33
CA THR A 291 -19.21 -10.25 7.88
C THR A 291 -18.37 -9.63 6.77
N THR A 292 -19.04 -8.99 5.82
CA THR A 292 -18.40 -8.15 4.81
C THR A 292 -18.29 -6.73 5.35
N GLY A 293 -17.18 -6.05 5.02
CA GLY A 293 -17.00 -4.63 5.31
C GLY A 293 -18.00 -3.72 4.57
N GLY A 294 -17.90 -2.44 4.86
CA GLY A 294 -18.80 -1.38 4.41
C GLY A 294 -18.90 -0.26 5.43
N TYR A 295 -19.56 0.83 5.07
CA TYR A 295 -19.73 1.99 5.95
C TYR A 295 -20.25 1.65 7.35
N ASP A 296 -21.27 0.80 7.41
CA ASP A 296 -21.96 0.41 8.63
C ASP A 296 -21.10 -0.48 9.55
N LYS A 297 -19.90 -0.85 9.09
CA LYS A 297 -18.93 -1.62 9.83
C LYS A 297 -17.80 -0.80 10.43
N LEU A 298 -17.69 0.48 10.08
CA LEU A 298 -16.77 1.42 10.74
C LEU A 298 -17.19 1.61 12.22
N PRO A 299 -16.28 2.03 13.11
CA PRO A 299 -16.64 2.39 14.48
C PRO A 299 -17.77 3.43 14.53
N THR A 300 -18.66 3.32 15.53
CA THR A 300 -19.84 4.21 15.64
C THR A 300 -19.45 5.70 15.65
N SER A 301 -18.39 6.07 16.37
CA SER A 301 -17.90 7.45 16.42
C SER A 301 -17.35 7.97 15.08
N VAL A 302 -16.76 7.08 14.26
CA VAL A 302 -16.31 7.40 12.91
C VAL A 302 -17.52 7.60 12.00
N GLN A 303 -18.53 6.72 12.09
CA GLN A 303 -19.78 6.88 11.34
C GLN A 303 -20.45 8.23 11.66
N GLU A 304 -20.56 8.58 12.94
CA GLU A 304 -21.13 9.84 13.40
C GLU A 304 -20.34 11.05 12.89
N ALA A 305 -19.02 11.04 12.98
CA ALA A 305 -18.17 12.13 12.47
C ALA A 305 -18.33 12.33 10.95
N LEU A 306 -18.48 11.25 10.19
CA LEU A 306 -18.68 11.29 8.75
C LEU A 306 -20.12 11.67 8.33
N ASN A 307 -21.11 11.48 9.21
CA ASN A 307 -22.51 11.86 8.96
C ASN A 307 -22.89 13.24 9.52
N ASP A 308 -22.04 13.83 10.36
CA ASP A 308 -22.28 15.16 10.90
C ASP A 308 -22.31 16.17 9.75
N LYS A 309 -23.47 16.82 9.55
CA LYS A 309 -23.67 17.82 8.49
C LYS A 309 -23.18 19.21 8.90
N SER A 310 -22.85 19.41 10.17
CA SER A 310 -22.31 20.68 10.65
C SER A 310 -20.95 20.95 10.00
N PRO A 311 -20.66 22.18 9.55
CA PRO A 311 -19.30 22.54 9.13
C PRO A 311 -18.32 22.54 10.32
N GLY A 312 -18.78 22.38 11.56
CA GLY A 312 -17.95 22.35 12.76
C GLY A 312 -17.55 23.74 13.27
N PHE A 313 -18.13 24.80 12.70
CA PHE A 313 -17.98 26.18 13.12
C PHE A 313 -19.20 27.02 12.68
N SER A 314 -19.34 28.22 13.22
CA SER A 314 -20.36 29.18 12.78
C SER A 314 -19.85 30.61 12.81
N TYR A 315 -20.44 31.45 11.98
CA TYR A 315 -20.21 32.89 12.05
C TYR A 315 -21.10 33.56 13.07
N VAL A 316 -20.49 34.23 14.05
CA VAL A 316 -21.23 35.08 14.99
C VAL A 316 -20.88 36.55 14.75
N SER A 317 -21.86 37.43 14.94
CA SER A 317 -21.63 38.87 14.90
C SER A 317 -20.75 39.30 16.06
N GLN A 318 -19.70 40.07 15.78
CA GLN A 318 -18.83 40.63 16.82
C GLN A 318 -19.36 41.93 17.43
N GLY A 319 -20.50 42.43 16.94
CA GLY A 319 -21.13 43.66 17.40
C GLY A 319 -21.46 44.62 16.26
N PRO A 320 -22.13 45.75 16.55
CA PRO A 320 -22.53 46.71 15.52
C PRO A 320 -21.31 47.26 14.76
N GLY A 321 -21.25 47.00 13.45
CA GLY A 321 -20.18 47.48 12.57
C GLY A 321 -18.86 46.69 12.62
N GLN A 322 -18.78 45.59 13.38
CA GLN A 322 -17.54 44.80 13.56
C GLN A 322 -17.48 43.50 12.74
N GLY A 323 -18.46 43.26 11.84
CA GLY A 323 -18.49 42.07 11.00
C GLY A 323 -18.81 40.78 11.78
N THR A 324 -18.51 39.64 11.16
CA THR A 324 -18.67 38.31 11.73
C THR A 324 -17.32 37.61 11.86
N ALA A 325 -17.19 36.76 12.87
CA ALA A 325 -16.01 35.90 13.03
C ALA A 325 -16.42 34.43 13.18
N PRO A 326 -15.59 33.50 12.67
CA PRO A 326 -15.82 32.09 12.85
C PRO A 326 -15.56 31.70 14.30
N ILE A 327 -16.43 30.87 14.86
CA ILE A 327 -16.25 30.19 16.14
C ILE A 327 -16.41 28.70 15.91
N THR A 328 -15.34 27.95 16.21
CA THR A 328 -15.35 26.48 16.19
C THR A 328 -16.38 25.95 17.18
N GLN A 329 -17.19 25.00 16.74
CA GLN A 329 -18.23 24.38 17.53
C GLN A 329 -17.95 22.89 17.72
N GLY A 330 -18.05 22.43 18.96
CA GLY A 330 -17.92 21.01 19.28
C GLY A 330 -16.56 20.44 18.86
N SER A 331 -16.58 19.16 18.48
CA SER A 331 -15.38 18.40 18.11
C SER A 331 -15.31 18.03 16.63
N THR A 332 -16.22 18.52 15.78
CA THR A 332 -16.37 18.06 14.39
C THR A 332 -15.08 18.21 13.58
N LEU A 333 -14.54 19.43 13.47
CA LEU A 333 -13.29 19.67 12.73
C LEU A 333 -12.11 18.87 13.31
N GLY A 334 -11.98 18.84 14.64
CA GLY A 334 -10.93 18.07 15.30
C GLY A 334 -11.07 16.55 15.12
N ASN A 335 -12.29 16.02 14.98
CA ASN A 335 -12.51 14.60 14.72
C ASN A 335 -12.17 14.26 13.26
N LEU A 336 -12.54 15.11 12.31
CA LEU A 336 -12.18 14.94 10.91
C LEU A 336 -10.65 14.99 10.73
N ASP A 337 -9.98 15.94 11.38
CA ASP A 337 -8.53 16.09 11.32
C ASP A 337 -7.79 14.86 11.90
N ARG A 338 -8.21 14.39 13.07
CA ARG A 338 -7.65 13.16 13.67
C ARG A 338 -7.90 11.93 12.82
N LEU A 339 -9.08 11.83 12.19
CA LEU A 339 -9.38 10.71 11.29
C LEU A 339 -8.49 10.76 10.04
N SER A 340 -8.28 11.95 9.47
CA SER A 340 -7.33 12.18 8.38
C SER A 340 -5.92 11.76 8.74
N ASP A 341 -5.43 12.09 9.95
CA ASP A 341 -4.11 11.67 10.42
C ASP A 341 -3.99 10.15 10.54
N VAL A 342 -4.99 9.48 11.13
CA VAL A 342 -5.02 8.00 11.23
C VAL A 342 -4.98 7.35 9.86
N ILE A 343 -5.74 7.88 8.89
CA ILE A 343 -5.74 7.37 7.52
C ILE A 343 -4.38 7.60 6.87
N LYS A 344 -3.80 8.79 7.03
CA LYS A 344 -2.52 9.19 6.45
C LYS A 344 -1.36 8.32 6.92
N ASP A 345 -1.36 7.92 8.19
CA ASP A 345 -0.37 7.00 8.77
C ASP A 345 -0.59 5.53 8.34
N GLY A 346 -1.74 5.22 7.72
CA GLY A 346 -2.02 3.95 7.04
C GLY A 346 -1.33 3.78 5.69
N ASP A 347 -1.34 2.55 5.19
CA ASP A 347 -0.83 2.19 3.86
C ASP A 347 -1.83 2.63 2.77
N PRO A 348 -1.41 3.51 1.82
CA PRO A 348 -2.27 3.99 0.74
C PRO A 348 -2.78 2.86 -0.17
N GLY A 349 -2.14 1.68 -0.18
CA GLY A 349 -2.64 0.54 -0.93
C GLY A 349 -4.03 0.08 -0.49
N PHE A 350 -4.46 0.33 0.75
CA PHE A 350 -5.82 -0.01 1.19
C PHE A 350 -6.88 1.00 0.75
N GLN A 351 -6.47 2.15 0.20
CA GLN A 351 -7.35 3.22 -0.26
C GLN A 351 -7.77 2.98 -1.71
N ASN A 352 -8.76 2.11 -1.88
CA ASN A 352 -9.27 1.70 -3.19
C ASN A 352 -10.80 1.73 -3.21
N GLY A 353 -11.36 2.90 -3.49
CA GLY A 353 -12.80 3.16 -3.53
C GLY A 353 -13.52 2.99 -2.19
N THR A 354 -12.82 3.17 -1.07
CA THR A 354 -13.39 2.86 0.25
C THR A 354 -14.48 3.84 0.62
N GLU A 355 -15.47 3.38 1.40
CA GLU A 355 -16.57 4.24 1.83
C GLU A 355 -16.14 5.21 2.95
N LEU A 356 -15.03 4.90 3.62
CA LEU A 356 -14.36 5.80 4.55
C LEU A 356 -13.79 7.02 3.81
N ASP A 357 -12.97 6.78 2.79
CA ASP A 357 -12.35 7.85 2.00
C ASP A 357 -13.39 8.66 1.24
N ARG A 358 -14.40 8.00 0.63
CA ARG A 358 -15.49 8.66 -0.08
C ARG A 358 -16.25 9.66 0.79
N ARG A 359 -16.63 9.26 2.00
CA ARG A 359 -17.36 10.13 2.91
C ARG A 359 -16.47 11.20 3.50
N LEU A 360 -15.22 10.90 3.83
CA LEU A 360 -14.29 11.89 4.35
C LEU A 360 -14.02 12.99 3.30
N MET A 361 -13.82 12.61 2.03
CA MET A 361 -13.70 13.55 0.91
C MET A 361 -14.97 14.39 0.71
N GLN A 362 -16.16 13.76 0.77
CA GLN A 362 -17.42 14.48 0.69
C GLN A 362 -17.55 15.52 1.82
N ARG A 363 -17.12 15.19 3.05
CA ARG A 363 -17.09 16.14 4.17
C ARG A 363 -16.16 17.31 3.90
N GLY A 364 -14.96 17.06 3.37
CA GLY A 364 -14.05 18.13 2.94
C GLY A 364 -14.68 19.05 1.89
N ALA A 365 -15.36 18.48 0.90
CA ALA A 365 -16.06 19.24 -0.14
C ALA A 365 -17.24 20.06 0.41
N ASP A 366 -18.05 19.49 1.31
CA ASP A 366 -19.19 20.20 1.92
C ASP A 366 -18.72 21.41 2.75
N ILE A 367 -17.63 21.25 3.51
CA ILE A 367 -17.07 22.32 4.35
C ILE A 367 -16.47 23.42 3.46
N LEU A 368 -15.70 23.04 2.43
CA LEU A 368 -15.16 23.98 1.45
C LEU A 368 -16.27 24.79 0.77
N HIS A 369 -17.35 24.12 0.36
CA HIS A 369 -18.51 24.78 -0.23
C HIS A 369 -19.15 25.78 0.74
N PHE A 370 -19.28 25.40 2.01
CA PHE A 370 -19.80 26.27 3.05
C PHE A 370 -18.93 27.52 3.26
N GLU A 371 -17.60 27.39 3.28
CA GLU A 371 -16.68 28.54 3.38
C GLU A 371 -16.85 29.51 2.21
N ASN A 372 -16.89 28.99 1.00
CA ASN A 372 -17.09 29.80 -0.21
C ASN A 372 -18.44 30.54 -0.20
N GLN A 373 -19.51 29.89 0.25
CA GLN A 373 -20.83 30.52 0.38
C GLN A 373 -20.88 31.65 1.42
N ASN A 374 -20.00 31.62 2.43
CA ASN A 374 -19.95 32.61 3.49
C ASN A 374 -18.87 33.68 3.27
N HIS A 375 -18.37 33.83 2.03
CA HIS A 375 -17.33 34.78 1.65
C HIS A 375 -15.98 34.56 2.35
N ASP A 376 -15.73 33.35 2.85
CA ASP A 376 -14.46 32.95 3.45
C ASP A 376 -13.63 32.15 2.44
N SER A 377 -13.65 32.59 1.18
CA SER A 377 -12.83 32.03 0.11
C SER A 377 -11.33 32.37 0.28
N HIS A 378 -10.95 32.98 1.40
CA HIS A 378 -9.60 33.50 1.67
C HIS A 378 -9.22 33.21 3.12
N GLU A 379 -8.40 32.18 3.36
CA GLU A 379 -7.96 31.75 4.71
C GLU A 379 -9.11 31.26 5.60
N GLY A 380 -9.84 30.26 5.11
CA GLY A 380 -11.00 29.66 5.75
C GLY A 380 -10.73 29.13 7.16
N ALA A 381 -11.73 29.21 8.04
CA ALA A 381 -11.62 28.70 9.41
C ALA A 381 -11.33 27.18 9.51
N ALA A 382 -11.64 26.42 8.47
CA ALA A 382 -11.44 24.98 8.37
C ALA A 382 -10.38 24.58 7.33
N ASP A 383 -9.64 25.54 6.75
CA ASP A 383 -8.61 25.33 5.73
C ASP A 383 -7.69 24.16 6.04
N SER A 384 -7.13 24.13 7.25
CA SER A 384 -6.17 23.10 7.65
C SER A 384 -6.81 21.71 7.67
N THR A 385 -8.07 21.61 8.12
CA THR A 385 -8.81 20.36 8.14
C THR A 385 -9.16 19.90 6.73
N ILE A 386 -9.61 20.81 5.86
CA ILE A 386 -9.89 20.50 4.44
C ILE A 386 -8.62 20.01 3.75
N GLN A 387 -7.50 20.69 3.95
CA GLN A 387 -6.20 20.31 3.38
C GLN A 387 -5.73 18.94 3.90
N ASN A 388 -5.95 18.64 5.18
CA ASN A 388 -5.59 17.33 5.74
C ASN A 388 -6.49 16.21 5.19
N ILE A 389 -7.79 16.48 5.01
CA ILE A 389 -8.72 15.56 4.33
C ILE A 389 -8.24 15.27 2.90
N PHE A 390 -7.97 16.31 2.11
CA PHE A 390 -7.50 16.13 0.73
C PHE A 390 -6.15 15.41 0.66
N SER A 391 -5.25 15.65 1.62
CA SER A 391 -3.95 14.97 1.68
C SER A 391 -4.01 13.52 2.17
N SER A 392 -5.11 13.10 2.80
CA SER A 392 -5.29 11.76 3.38
C SER A 392 -6.19 10.89 2.53
N ALA A 393 -7.46 11.26 2.39
CA ALA A 393 -8.45 10.53 1.60
C ALA A 393 -8.25 10.73 0.10
N GLY A 394 -7.66 11.85 -0.34
CA GLY A 394 -7.29 12.08 -1.75
C GLY A 394 -6.08 11.29 -2.25
N ARG A 395 -5.63 10.28 -1.48
CA ARG A 395 -4.76 9.22 -1.99
C ARG A 395 -5.56 8.10 -2.66
N ASP A 396 -6.89 8.05 -2.43
CA ASP A 396 -7.82 7.15 -3.11
C ASP A 396 -8.25 7.75 -4.46
N HIS A 397 -7.59 7.33 -5.54
CA HIS A 397 -7.82 7.89 -6.87
C HIS A 397 -9.22 7.58 -7.44
N ILE A 398 -9.90 6.55 -6.93
CA ILE A 398 -11.30 6.28 -7.31
C ILE A 398 -12.19 7.36 -6.70
N VAL A 399 -11.94 7.73 -5.45
CA VAL A 399 -12.67 8.81 -4.78
C VAL A 399 -12.36 10.17 -5.43
N ASP A 400 -11.10 10.46 -5.77
CA ASP A 400 -10.75 11.68 -6.49
C ASP A 400 -11.52 11.82 -7.81
N HIS A 401 -11.57 10.72 -8.57
CA HIS A 401 -12.36 10.65 -9.80
C HIS A 401 -13.85 10.91 -9.51
N ASP A 402 -14.44 10.19 -8.56
CA ASP A 402 -15.87 10.29 -8.20
C ASP A 402 -16.25 11.70 -7.70
N MET A 403 -15.29 12.43 -7.11
CA MET A 403 -15.49 13.82 -6.70
C MET A 403 -15.53 14.80 -7.88
N MET A 404 -14.74 14.55 -8.93
CA MET A 404 -14.63 15.44 -10.10
C MET A 404 -15.59 15.06 -11.23
N VAL A 405 -16.03 13.81 -11.27
CA VAL A 405 -16.89 13.22 -12.29
C VAL A 405 -18.09 12.59 -11.60
N ASN A 406 -19.27 13.11 -11.90
CA ASN A 406 -20.51 12.57 -11.36
C ASN A 406 -20.83 11.17 -11.96
N PRO A 407 -21.77 10.42 -11.38
CA PRO A 407 -22.14 9.08 -11.89
C PRO A 407 -22.64 9.04 -13.34
N GLU A 408 -23.04 10.18 -13.92
CA GLU A 408 -23.44 10.30 -15.33
C GLU A 408 -22.24 10.51 -16.28
N GLY A 409 -21.01 10.52 -15.75
CA GLY A 409 -19.79 10.82 -16.51
C GLY A 409 -19.62 12.30 -16.84
N LYS A 410 -20.39 13.19 -16.21
CA LYS A 410 -20.26 14.65 -16.38
C LYS A 410 -19.38 15.22 -15.28
N ARG A 411 -18.71 16.31 -15.63
CA ARG A 411 -17.92 17.12 -14.72
C ARG A 411 -18.75 17.64 -13.53
N ASN A 412 -18.17 17.59 -12.33
CA ASN A 412 -18.72 18.20 -11.13
C ASN A 412 -18.28 19.67 -11.03
N ASP A 413 -19.02 20.56 -11.69
CA ASP A 413 -18.70 21.99 -11.74
C ASP A 413 -18.74 22.68 -10.38
N GLN A 414 -19.58 22.21 -9.45
CA GLN A 414 -19.65 22.78 -8.11
C GLN A 414 -18.34 22.54 -7.38
N PHE A 415 -17.88 21.29 -7.28
CA PHE A 415 -16.64 20.97 -6.57
C PHE A 415 -15.42 21.62 -7.22
N LEU A 416 -15.32 21.61 -8.55
CA LEU A 416 -14.23 22.26 -9.27
C LEU A 416 -14.28 23.80 -9.12
N GLY A 417 -15.47 24.38 -9.09
CA GLY A 417 -15.66 25.79 -8.76
C GLY A 417 -15.20 26.12 -7.36
N ASP A 418 -15.61 25.30 -6.38
CA ASP A 418 -15.22 25.48 -5.00
C ASP A 418 -13.70 25.40 -4.81
N LEU A 419 -13.04 24.43 -5.44
CA LEU A 419 -11.58 24.29 -5.41
C LEU A 419 -10.83 25.45 -6.08
N THR A 420 -11.35 25.96 -7.19
CA THR A 420 -10.65 26.98 -7.99
C THR A 420 -10.89 28.41 -7.51
N HIS A 421 -11.98 28.65 -6.78
CA HIS A 421 -12.31 29.98 -6.26
C HIS A 421 -11.87 30.17 -4.80
N HIS A 422 -11.34 29.12 -4.18
CA HIS A 422 -10.85 29.17 -2.81
C HIS A 422 -9.33 29.37 -2.75
N GLN A 423 -8.89 30.29 -1.90
CA GLN A 423 -7.48 30.59 -1.64
C GLN A 423 -7.03 29.82 -0.39
N PHE A 424 -6.50 28.62 -0.61
CA PHE A 424 -5.92 27.78 0.44
C PHE A 424 -4.63 28.38 1.00
N THR A 425 -4.48 28.27 2.32
CA THR A 425 -3.25 28.66 3.04
C THR A 425 -1.99 27.88 2.62
N ASP A 426 -2.12 26.67 2.05
CA ASP A 426 -1.00 25.88 1.52
C ASP A 426 -0.65 26.16 0.05
N GLY A 427 -1.25 27.21 -0.55
CA GLY A 427 -1.09 27.54 -1.96
C GLY A 427 -1.78 26.56 -2.92
N GLY A 428 -2.72 25.75 -2.41
CA GLY A 428 -3.49 24.76 -3.15
C GLY A 428 -2.76 23.43 -3.31
N LYS A 429 -1.81 23.09 -2.41
CA LYS A 429 -0.99 21.89 -2.53
C LYS A 429 -1.81 20.61 -2.33
N ALA A 430 -2.60 20.55 -1.25
CA ALA A 430 -3.49 19.43 -0.98
C ALA A 430 -4.60 19.30 -2.04
N ALA A 431 -5.16 20.43 -2.48
CA ALA A 431 -6.12 20.43 -3.58
C ALA A 431 -5.48 19.92 -4.89
N GLY A 432 -4.24 20.34 -5.19
CA GLY A 432 -3.51 19.92 -6.38
C GLY A 432 -3.14 18.44 -6.40
N SER A 433 -2.97 17.79 -5.23
CA SER A 433 -2.67 16.35 -5.19
C SER A 433 -3.79 15.50 -5.75
N LEU A 434 -5.05 15.94 -5.62
CA LEU A 434 -6.26 15.26 -6.14
C LEU A 434 -6.22 15.07 -7.67
N MET A 435 -5.45 15.89 -8.40
CA MET A 435 -5.31 15.79 -9.86
C MET A 435 -3.95 15.26 -10.30
N SER A 436 -2.93 15.36 -9.45
CA SER A 436 -1.53 15.14 -9.85
C SER A 436 -1.25 13.70 -10.33
N TRP A 437 -1.97 12.72 -9.77
CA TRP A 437 -1.82 11.29 -10.10
C TRP A 437 -2.29 10.93 -11.50
N THR A 438 -3.10 11.76 -12.18
CA THR A 438 -3.64 11.40 -13.50
C THR A 438 -2.52 11.22 -14.53
N HIS A 439 -1.35 11.86 -14.33
CA HIS A 439 -0.17 11.64 -15.13
C HIS A 439 0.34 10.19 -15.07
N ASP A 440 0.49 9.66 -13.86
CA ASP A 440 1.12 8.37 -13.58
C ASP A 440 0.24 7.21 -14.05
N SER A 441 -1.08 7.40 -14.03
CA SER A 441 -2.06 6.41 -14.49
C SER A 441 -2.54 6.65 -15.93
N ALA A 442 -1.93 7.54 -16.72
CA ALA A 442 -2.44 7.91 -18.04
C ALA A 442 -2.38 6.78 -19.10
N HIS A 443 -1.58 5.74 -18.87
CA HIS A 443 -1.32 4.67 -19.85
C HIS A 443 -1.34 3.29 -19.20
N VAL A 444 -2.03 2.35 -19.86
CA VAL A 444 -1.98 0.92 -19.49
C VAL A 444 -0.54 0.43 -19.56
N GLY A 445 -0.07 -0.16 -18.47
CA GLY A 445 1.31 -0.58 -18.29
C GLY A 445 1.50 -1.38 -17.02
N PRO A 446 2.75 -1.71 -16.63
CA PRO A 446 3.01 -2.36 -15.35
C PRO A 446 2.41 -1.54 -14.20
N GLY A 447 1.49 -2.12 -13.44
CA GLY A 447 0.82 -1.46 -12.31
C GLY A 447 -0.33 -0.51 -12.67
N VAL A 448 -0.70 -0.36 -13.95
CA VAL A 448 -1.84 0.48 -14.37
C VAL A 448 -2.79 -0.32 -15.25
N SER A 449 -4.00 -0.58 -14.73
CA SER A 449 -5.07 -1.29 -15.42
C SER A 449 -5.76 -0.42 -16.49
N ALA A 450 -6.54 -1.04 -17.36
CA ALA A 450 -7.35 -0.30 -18.33
C ALA A 450 -8.39 0.60 -17.65
N ASP A 451 -8.94 0.16 -16.52
CA ASP A 451 -9.91 0.93 -15.75
C ASP A 451 -9.25 2.11 -15.05
N GLN A 452 -8.06 1.94 -14.47
CA GLN A 452 -7.29 3.05 -13.88
C GLN A 452 -6.90 4.10 -14.94
N ALA A 453 -6.51 3.66 -16.13
CA ALA A 453 -6.22 4.57 -17.23
C ALA A 453 -7.45 5.33 -17.73
N LYS A 454 -8.63 4.69 -17.69
CA LYS A 454 -9.90 5.34 -17.99
C LYS A 454 -10.26 6.39 -16.93
N LEU A 455 -10.20 6.03 -15.64
CA LEU A 455 -10.45 6.93 -14.51
C LEU A 455 -9.55 8.16 -14.57
N SER A 456 -8.25 7.96 -14.82
CA SER A 456 -7.29 9.06 -15.01
C SER A 456 -7.71 9.98 -16.17
N GLY A 457 -8.06 9.40 -17.33
CA GLY A 457 -8.47 10.17 -18.50
C GLY A 457 -9.74 10.98 -18.30
N GLU A 458 -10.75 10.39 -17.63
CA GLU A 458 -12.02 11.05 -17.29
C GLU A 458 -11.81 12.19 -16.28
N THR A 459 -11.02 11.94 -15.23
CA THR A 459 -10.62 12.96 -14.24
C THR A 459 -9.86 14.10 -14.91
N ALA A 460 -8.88 13.78 -15.76
CA ALA A 460 -8.10 14.76 -16.50
C ALA A 460 -8.94 15.62 -17.43
N HIS A 461 -9.91 15.00 -18.09
CA HIS A 461 -10.85 15.72 -18.95
C HIS A 461 -11.76 16.66 -18.15
N ALA A 462 -12.22 16.24 -16.97
CA ALA A 462 -13.08 17.03 -16.10
C ALA A 462 -12.41 18.35 -15.70
N TYR A 463 -11.27 18.33 -15.00
CA TYR A 463 -10.64 19.60 -14.59
C TYR A 463 -10.09 20.40 -15.77
N ALA A 464 -9.59 19.76 -16.85
CA ALA A 464 -9.06 20.49 -17.99
C ALA A 464 -10.16 21.23 -18.77
N SER A 465 -11.32 20.60 -18.95
CA SER A 465 -12.48 21.27 -19.54
C SER A 465 -13.00 22.39 -18.64
N TYR A 466 -12.98 22.20 -17.31
CA TYR A 466 -13.39 23.25 -16.36
C TYR A 466 -12.60 24.53 -16.59
N VAL A 467 -11.28 24.41 -16.52
CA VAL A 467 -10.38 25.56 -16.65
C VAL A 467 -10.49 26.21 -18.03
N ALA A 468 -10.76 25.42 -19.08
CA ALA A 468 -10.95 25.95 -20.43
C ALA A 468 -12.25 26.76 -20.60
N ASP A 469 -13.32 26.34 -19.92
CA ASP A 469 -14.63 26.98 -20.01
C ASP A 469 -14.74 28.24 -19.12
N HIS A 470 -14.02 28.27 -18.00
CA HIS A 470 -14.13 29.31 -16.96
C HIS A 470 -13.04 30.39 -17.12
N LYS A 471 -13.25 31.34 -18.04
CA LYS A 471 -12.29 32.43 -18.34
C LYS A 471 -12.07 33.38 -17.16
N GLU A 472 -13.04 33.47 -16.26
CA GLU A 472 -13.00 34.23 -15.01
C GLU A 472 -11.85 33.81 -14.08
N LEU A 473 -11.31 32.59 -14.24
CA LEU A 473 -10.13 32.12 -13.50
C LEU A 473 -8.86 32.96 -13.77
N ASN A 474 -8.87 33.80 -14.82
CA ASN A 474 -7.79 34.77 -15.09
C ASN A 474 -7.90 36.06 -14.26
N ALA A 475 -9.01 36.27 -13.55
CA ALA A 475 -9.27 37.47 -12.78
C ALA A 475 -10.19 37.17 -11.59
N LEU A 476 -9.68 36.38 -10.64
CA LEU A 476 -10.37 36.04 -9.40
C LEU A 476 -10.19 37.15 -8.34
N PRO A 477 -11.23 37.42 -7.52
CA PRO A 477 -11.09 38.31 -6.37
C PRO A 477 -9.97 37.84 -5.44
N ALA A 478 -9.05 38.75 -5.10
CA ALA A 478 -7.99 38.51 -4.14
C ALA A 478 -8.06 39.54 -3.02
N ASN A 479 -8.05 39.07 -1.78
CA ASN A 479 -7.69 39.92 -0.64
C ASN A 479 -6.17 39.85 -0.47
N ASP A 480 -5.49 40.99 -0.60
CA ASP A 480 -4.16 41.10 -0.02
C ASP A 480 -4.29 41.29 1.49
N ASN A 481 -3.59 40.47 2.27
CA ASN A 481 -3.55 40.56 3.72
C ASN A 481 -2.82 41.85 4.21
N GLN A 482 -2.79 42.91 3.38
CA GLN A 482 -2.11 44.19 3.60
C GLN A 482 -3.05 45.40 3.63
N GLY A 483 -4.38 45.19 3.56
CA GLY A 483 -5.37 46.23 3.83
C GLY A 483 -5.40 47.37 2.82
N LEU A 484 -4.79 47.20 1.65
CA LEU A 484 -4.66 48.23 0.61
C LEU A 484 -4.81 47.64 -0.80
N GLY A 485 -5.86 46.84 -1.05
CA GLY A 485 -6.28 46.56 -2.41
C GLY A 485 -7.22 45.36 -2.57
N GLN A 486 -8.48 45.63 -2.93
CA GLN A 486 -9.26 44.65 -3.69
C GLN A 486 -8.62 44.52 -5.07
N GLY A 487 -7.82 43.48 -5.27
CA GLY A 487 -7.15 43.17 -6.54
C GLY A 487 -7.77 41.95 -7.21
N THR A 488 -7.54 41.80 -8.51
CA THR A 488 -7.80 40.53 -9.20
C THR A 488 -6.49 39.80 -9.43
N LYS A 489 -6.44 38.51 -9.09
CA LYS A 489 -5.31 37.63 -9.37
C LYS A 489 -5.76 36.48 -10.28
N THR A 490 -4.83 35.91 -11.04
CA THR A 490 -5.12 34.66 -11.75
C THR A 490 -5.17 33.49 -10.77
N LEU A 491 -5.84 32.40 -11.14
CA LEU A 491 -5.82 31.14 -10.38
C LEU A 491 -4.39 30.69 -10.06
N GLY A 492 -3.46 30.81 -11.01
CA GLY A 492 -2.05 30.43 -10.79
C GLY A 492 -1.28 31.35 -9.85
N GLN A 493 -1.77 32.56 -9.58
CA GLN A 493 -1.21 33.45 -8.56
C GLN A 493 -1.82 33.22 -7.17
N LEU A 494 -3.07 32.78 -7.11
CA LEU A 494 -3.76 32.46 -5.84
C LEU A 494 -3.39 31.07 -5.33
N SER A 495 -3.44 30.07 -6.22
CA SER A 495 -3.26 28.66 -5.90
C SER A 495 -2.23 28.03 -6.84
N PRO A 496 -0.94 28.41 -6.74
CA PRO A 496 0.11 27.97 -7.66
C PRO A 496 0.32 26.45 -7.66
N GLU A 497 0.18 25.77 -6.52
CA GLU A 497 0.34 24.32 -6.44
C GLU A 497 -0.86 23.56 -7.02
N LEU A 498 -2.07 24.13 -6.89
CA LEU A 498 -3.26 23.59 -7.56
C LEU A 498 -3.09 23.59 -9.08
N VAL A 499 -2.64 24.71 -9.65
CA VAL A 499 -2.40 24.81 -11.09
C VAL A 499 -1.27 23.88 -11.53
N LYS A 500 -0.23 23.68 -10.71
CA LYS A 500 0.81 22.68 -11.00
C LYS A 500 0.24 21.26 -11.02
N GLY A 501 -0.60 20.87 -10.06
CA GLY A 501 -1.29 19.59 -10.05
C GLY A 501 -2.13 19.38 -11.32
N MET A 502 -2.94 20.38 -11.67
CA MET A 502 -3.76 20.38 -12.90
C MET A 502 -2.92 20.37 -14.19
N ALA A 503 -1.73 20.97 -14.20
CA ALA A 503 -0.88 21.04 -15.39
C ALA A 503 0.00 19.81 -15.58
N TRP A 504 0.38 19.13 -14.50
CA TRP A 504 1.20 17.92 -14.53
C TRP A 504 0.41 16.72 -15.04
N GLY A 505 -0.84 16.56 -14.58
CA GLY A 505 -1.75 15.48 -14.99
C GLY A 505 -1.91 15.28 -16.52
N PRO A 506 -2.31 16.31 -17.31
CA PRO A 506 -2.63 16.18 -18.72
C PRO A 506 -1.42 16.31 -19.67
N GLY A 507 -0.22 16.60 -19.15
CA GLY A 507 0.99 16.87 -19.96
C GLY A 507 1.43 15.71 -20.87
N ALA A 508 1.06 14.47 -20.55
CA ALA A 508 1.35 13.29 -21.36
C ALA A 508 0.30 13.04 -22.46
N ILE A 509 -0.97 13.36 -22.22
CA ILE A 509 -2.11 13.00 -23.09
C ILE A 509 -2.04 13.79 -24.41
N HIS A 510 -1.62 15.06 -24.37
CA HIS A 510 -1.54 15.93 -25.55
C HIS A 510 -0.38 15.63 -26.50
N SER A 511 0.64 14.90 -26.05
CA SER A 511 1.84 14.63 -26.84
C SER A 511 1.59 13.69 -28.02
N ARG A 512 0.49 12.90 -28.05
CA ARG A 512 0.19 11.98 -29.17
C ARG A 512 -0.97 12.36 -30.07
N HIS A 513 -1.90 13.23 -29.68
CA HIS A 513 -2.93 13.70 -30.63
C HIS A 513 -2.32 14.48 -31.81
N ARG A 514 -1.22 15.19 -31.57
CA ARG A 514 -0.45 15.85 -32.63
C ARG A 514 0.31 14.85 -33.52
N TRP A 515 0.75 13.70 -32.97
CA TRP A 515 1.44 12.66 -33.75
C TRP A 515 0.52 11.72 -34.52
N ARG A 516 -0.72 11.47 -34.07
CA ARG A 516 -1.71 10.69 -34.85
C ARG A 516 -2.19 11.47 -36.08
N ARG A 517 -2.51 12.76 -35.96
CA ARG A 517 -2.87 13.60 -37.13
C ARG A 517 -1.72 13.74 -38.15
N SER A 518 -0.46 13.79 -37.71
CA SER A 518 0.70 13.85 -38.63
C SER A 518 1.09 12.51 -39.25
N ARG A 519 0.58 11.36 -38.77
CA ARG A 519 0.75 10.05 -39.42
C ARG A 519 -0.35 9.80 -40.46
N ASP A 520 -1.60 10.21 -40.20
CA ASP A 520 -2.69 10.08 -41.18
C ASP A 520 -2.48 10.98 -42.41
N ILE A 521 -1.97 12.20 -42.23
CA ILE A 521 -1.63 13.07 -43.36
C ILE A 521 -0.46 12.50 -44.18
N ARG A 522 0.53 11.84 -43.56
CA ARG A 522 1.65 11.22 -44.27
C ARG A 522 1.32 9.88 -44.94
N GLN A 523 0.31 9.15 -44.48
CA GLN A 523 -0.17 7.94 -45.18
C GLN A 523 -1.06 8.28 -46.39
N HIS A 524 -1.85 9.36 -46.34
CA HIS A 524 -2.62 9.81 -47.51
C HIS A 524 -1.76 10.46 -48.61
N SER A 525 -0.60 11.03 -48.29
CA SER A 525 0.33 11.53 -49.31
C SER A 525 1.19 10.44 -49.98
N ARG A 526 1.34 9.26 -49.36
CA ARG A 526 2.11 8.14 -49.93
C ARG A 526 1.28 7.15 -50.77
N PHE A 527 -0.06 7.25 -50.74
CA PHE A 527 -0.94 6.43 -51.59
C PHE A 527 -1.27 7.04 -52.95
N ARG A 528 -0.80 8.27 -53.26
CA ARG A 528 -1.02 8.93 -54.57
C ARG A 528 0.18 8.98 -55.52
N GLN A 529 1.30 8.31 -55.21
CA GLN A 529 2.51 8.33 -56.07
C GLN A 529 2.95 6.97 -56.62
N CYS A 530 2.12 5.92 -56.50
CA CYS A 530 2.41 4.62 -57.13
C CYS A 530 1.20 4.08 -57.90
N PHE A 531 0.70 4.83 -58.89
CA PHE A 531 0.03 4.28 -60.07
C PHE A 531 0.04 5.34 -61.18
N GLY A 532 1.14 5.36 -61.93
CA GLY A 532 1.34 6.16 -63.14
C GLY A 532 1.97 5.28 -64.22
N TYR A 533 1.12 4.58 -64.96
CA TYR A 533 1.24 4.11 -66.34
C TYR A 533 -0.23 3.97 -66.79
N ARG A 534 -0.73 4.65 -67.81
CA ARG A 534 -0.08 5.11 -69.04
C ARG A 534 0.44 6.54 -69.01
#